data_AF-A0A838JXH4-F1
#
_entry.id   AF-A0A838JXH4-F1
#
_cell.length_a   1.000
_cell.length_b   1.000
_cell.length_c   1.000
_cell.angle_alpha   90.00
_cell.angle_beta   90.00
_cell.angle_gamma   90.00
#
_symmetry.space_group_name_H-M   'P 1'
#
loop_
_entity.id
_entity.type
_entity.pdbx_description
1 polymer ?
#
loop_
_entity_poly.entity_id
_entity_poly.type
_entity_poly.pdbx_seq_one_letter_code
_entity_poly.pdbx_strand_id
1 'polypeptide(L)' 'MRLGLVGAGFMGGVHLSAYANIPEVEVVGVADARPESAVAGAQLV' A
#
# COMPACT_ATOMS: atom_id res chain seq x y z
N MET A 1 14.01 3.20 -0.22
CA MET A 1 13.08 4.33 -0.36
C MET A 1 11.82 4.01 0.43
N ARG A 2 11.43 4.89 1.35
CA ARG A 2 10.25 4.68 2.19
C ARG A 2 9.04 5.35 1.56
N LEU A 3 7.93 4.62 1.47
CA LEU A 3 6.70 5.07 0.81
C LEU A 3 5.52 5.01 1.77
N GLY A 4 4.69 6.05 1.74
CA GLY A 4 3.33 6.00 2.26
C GLY A 4 2.35 5.93 1.09
N LEU A 5 1.32 5.08 1.20
CA LEU A 5 0.24 5.00 0.22
C LEU A 5 -1.00 5.74 0.72
N VAL A 6 -1.63 6.56 -0.14
CA VAL A 6 -2.93 7.17 0.12
C VAL A 6 -3.93 6.68 -0.93
N GLY A 7 -5.01 6.03 -0.47
CA GLY A 7 -6.02 5.40 -1.30
C GLY A 7 -5.65 3.95 -1.64
N ALA A 8 -6.21 3.00 -0.90
CA ALA A 8 -6.04 1.55 -1.05
C ALA A 8 -7.20 0.91 -1.84
N GLY A 9 -7.76 1.64 -2.81
CA GLY A 9 -8.70 1.11 -3.80
C GLY A 9 -8.00 0.23 -4.84
N PHE A 10 -8.65 -0.02 -5.98
CA PHE A 10 -8.13 -0.89 -7.03
C PHE A 10 -6.68 -0.55 -7.45
N MET A 11 -6.43 0.71 -7.84
CA MET A 11 -5.08 1.13 -8.25
C MET A 11 -4.09 1.15 -7.10
N GLY A 12 -4.53 1.53 -5.89
CA GLY A 12 -3.69 1.46 -4.69
C GLY A 12 -3.18 0.05 -4.42
N GLY A 13 -4.06 -0.95 -4.52
CA GLY A 13 -3.69 -2.35 -4.39
C GLY A 13 -2.71 -2.83 -5.46
N VAL A 14 -2.90 -2.43 -6.73
CA VAL A 14 -1.96 -2.74 -7.82
C VAL A 14 -0.56 -2.18 -7.52
N HIS A 15 -0.49 -0.93 -7.04
CA HIS A 15 0.78 -0.31 -6.67
C HIS A 15 1.43 -0.99 -5.46
N LEU A 16 0.66 -1.29 -4.41
CA LEU A 16 1.16 -2.02 -3.24
C LEU A 16 1.79 -3.36 -3.64
N SER A 17 1.08 -4.17 -4.43
CA SER A 17 1.60 -5.45 -4.91
C SER A 17 2.87 -5.29 -5.76
N ALA A 18 2.99 -4.23 -6.56
CA ALA A 18 4.20 -3.95 -7.30
C ALA A 18 5.36 -3.54 -6.38
N TYR A 19 5.10 -2.67 -5.40
CA TYR A 19 6.09 -2.19 -4.43
C TYR A 19 6.63 -3.30 -3.55
N ALA A 20 5.81 -4.29 -3.17
CA ALA A 20 6.25 -5.48 -2.44
C ALA A 20 7.38 -6.26 -3.14
N ASN A 21 7.50 -6.11 -4.46
CA ASN A 21 8.47 -6.83 -5.29
C ASN A 21 9.71 -5.98 -5.65
N ILE A 22 9.87 -4.78 -5.10
CA ILE A 22 11.03 -3.91 -5.34
C ILE A 22 11.90 -3.91 -4.08
N PRO A 23 13.07 -4.58 -4.07
CA PRO A 23 13.89 -4.77 -2.86
C PRO A 23 14.30 -3.47 -2.15
N GLU A 24 14.45 -2.39 -2.88
CA GLU A 24 14.84 -1.08 -2.35
C GLU A 24 13.66 -0.30 -1.77
N VAL A 25 12.42 -0.81 -1.82
CA VAL A 25 11.21 -0.13 -1.36
C VAL A 25 10.69 -0.72 -0.06
N GLU A 26 10.32 0.16 0.87
CA GLU A 26 9.63 -0.19 2.12
C GLU A 26 8.33 0.64 2.18
N VAL A 27 7.17 -0.02 2.16
CA VAL A 27 5.90 0.65 2.42
C VAL A 27 5.71 0.78 3.92
N VAL A 28 5.80 2.00 4.43
CA VAL A 28 5.79 2.29 5.88
C VAL A 28 4.41 2.66 6.41
N GLY A 29 3.41 2.79 5.54
CA GLY A 29 2.05 3.08 5.94
C GLY A 29 1.08 3.14 4.76
N VAL A 30 -0.18 2.81 5.06
CA VAL A 30 -1.30 2.87 4.12
C VAL A 30 -2.44 3.67 4.78
N ALA A 31 -2.95 4.67 4.08
CA ALA A 31 -4.09 5.48 4.50
C ALA A 31 -5.20 5.39 3.46
N ASP A 32 -6.45 5.31 3.93
CA ASP A 32 -7.64 5.37 3.09
C ASP A 32 -8.77 6.02 3.91
N ALA A 33 -9.74 6.65 3.24
CA ALA A 33 -10.93 7.18 3.91
C ALA A 33 -11.78 6.07 4.55
N ARG A 34 -11.65 4.84 4.04
CA ARG A 34 -12.27 3.62 4.54
C ARG A 34 -11.22 2.80 5.32
N PRO A 35 -11.31 2.72 6.65
CA PRO A 35 -10.32 2.00 7.47
C PRO A 35 -10.11 0.54 7.03
N GLU A 36 -11.17 -0.15 6.61
CA GLU A 36 -11.10 -1.52 6.10
C GLU A 36 -10.26 -1.64 4.82
N SER A 37 -10.28 -0.63 3.96
CA SER A 37 -9.45 -0.60 2.75
C SER A 37 -7.98 -0.37 3.09
N ALA A 38 -7.70 0.52 4.05
CA ALA A 38 -6.33 0.75 4.52
C ALA A 38 -5.73 -0.51 5.14
N VAL A 39 -6.49 -1.23 5.98
CA VAL A 39 -6.07 -2.50 6.59
C VAL A 39 -5.83 -3.57 5.52
N ALA A 40 -6.76 -3.74 4.57
CA ALA A 40 -6.60 -4.71 3.49
C ALA A 40 -5.38 -4.40 2.60
N GLY A 41 -5.16 -3.12 2.27
CA GLY A 41 -4.00 -2.70 1.50
C GLY A 41 -2.67 -2.95 2.23
N ALA A 42 -2.62 -2.68 3.53
CA ALA A 42 -1.42 -2.94 4.34
C ALA A 42 -1.03 -4.42 4.40
N GLN A 43 -1.93 -5.35 4.10
CA GLN A 43 -1.64 -6.80 4.06
C GLN A 43 -1.00 -7.26 2.74
N LEU A 44 -0.91 -6.38 1.73
CA LEU A 44 -0.30 -6.70 0.43
C LEU A 44 1.22 -6.50 0.39
N VAL A 45 1.79 -5.91 1.44
CA VAL A 45 3.20 -5.45 1.52
C VAL A 45 3.84 -5.87 2.84
#